data_AF-A0A7U4DN82-F1
#
_entry.id   AF-A0A7U4DN82-F1
#
_cell.length_a   1.000
_cell.length_b   1.000
_cell.length_c   1.000
_cell.angle_alpha   90.00
_cell.angle_beta   90.00
_cell.angle_gamma   90.00
#
_symmetry.space_group_name_H-M   'P 1'
#
loop_
_entity.id
_entity.type
_entity.pdbx_description
1 polymer ?
#
loop_
_entity_poly.entity_id
_entity_poly.type
_entity_poly.pdbx_seq_one_letter_code
_entity_poly.pdbx_strand_id
1 'polypeptide(L)'
;MDLHFTIDRDLCIQCGACADDCPFHIIDLTDGYPALNPAREHHCIQCQHCLAVCPTAALSICGCDPHQSLPLPQSLPSGQQMEALIRGRRSVRRYHPEALDPALIADLLRTVANAPTGKNNRQCLFTVIEDRASMDVFRRETMEGLRRAVASKRLSEGLSYFRHVVTAWDQGKDIIFRNAPHLLMVSAPPTITTPDADLLIAMSYFELLAASKGIGTLWNAMIRWALATIDTDLYRLLGIPDDHVKGYTLLFGRPAVHYHRTVQRDEARINRVRLP
;
A
#
# COMPACT_ATOMS: atom_id res chain seq x y z
N MET A 1 19.51 8.06 -19.16
CA MET A 1 18.06 7.80 -19.06
C MET A 1 17.39 8.99 -19.71
N ASP A 2 16.58 8.78 -20.74
CA ASP A 2 15.83 9.88 -21.34
C ASP A 2 14.67 10.24 -20.40
N LEU A 3 14.60 11.51 -19.97
CA LEU A 3 13.54 12.00 -19.09
C LEU A 3 12.29 12.41 -19.88
N HIS A 4 12.30 12.41 -21.21
CA HIS A 4 11.20 12.86 -22.06
C HIS A 4 10.64 14.22 -21.58
N PHE A 5 11.54 15.14 -21.25
CA PHE A 5 11.21 16.46 -20.74
C PHE A 5 10.78 17.36 -21.89
N THR A 6 9.53 17.82 -21.88
CA THR A 6 9.01 18.74 -22.89
C THR A 6 8.25 19.89 -22.25
N ILE A 7 8.30 21.05 -22.90
CA ILE A 7 7.59 22.26 -22.51
C ILE A 7 6.74 22.72 -23.69
N ASP A 8 5.43 22.83 -23.49
CA ASP A 8 4.55 23.56 -24.37
C ASP A 8 4.75 25.07 -24.15
N ARG A 9 5.35 25.75 -25.13
CA ARG A 9 5.66 27.18 -25.02
C ARG A 9 4.43 28.08 -25.16
N ASP A 10 3.35 27.59 -25.76
CA ASP A 10 2.11 28.36 -25.88
C ASP A 10 1.35 28.37 -24.55
N LEU A 11 1.55 27.35 -23.71
CA LEU A 11 0.96 27.25 -22.37
C LEU A 11 1.88 27.76 -21.25
N CYS A 12 3.19 27.75 -21.46
CA CYS A 12 4.15 28.11 -20.41
C CYS A 12 4.17 29.62 -20.13
N ILE A 13 3.75 29.99 -18.92
CA ILE A 13 3.76 31.39 -18.46
C ILE A 13 5.09 31.81 -17.79
N GLN A 14 6.15 31.01 -17.93
CA GLN A 14 7.50 31.33 -17.46
C GLN A 14 7.60 31.65 -15.94
N CYS A 15 6.70 31.08 -15.13
CA CYS A 15 6.61 31.39 -13.70
C CYS A 15 7.70 30.75 -12.81
N GLY A 16 8.46 29.79 -13.32
CA GLY A 16 9.55 29.15 -12.56
C GLY A 16 9.14 28.07 -11.56
N ALA A 17 7.84 27.87 -11.27
CA ALA A 17 7.38 26.94 -10.22
C ALA A 17 7.95 25.51 -10.32
N CYS A 18 8.10 24.98 -11.53
CA CYS A 18 8.68 23.66 -11.75
C CYS A 18 10.18 23.56 -11.38
N ALA A 19 10.94 24.65 -11.52
CA ALA A 19 12.34 24.72 -11.11
C ALA A 19 12.45 24.85 -9.59
N ASP A 20 11.61 25.70 -8.99
CA ASP A 20 11.58 25.93 -7.54
C ASP A 20 11.16 24.68 -6.76
N ASP A 21 10.18 23.91 -7.26
CA ASP A 21 9.68 22.71 -6.58
C ASP A 21 10.62 21.50 -6.73
N CYS A 22 11.60 21.53 -7.65
CA CYS A 22 12.49 20.40 -7.87
C CYS A 22 13.53 20.28 -6.75
N PRO A 23 13.48 19.24 -5.89
CA PRO A 23 14.39 19.13 -4.74
C PRO A 23 15.84 18.82 -5.14
N PHE A 24 16.07 18.34 -6.37
CA PHE A 24 17.39 18.06 -6.92
C PHE A 24 17.86 19.16 -7.89
N HIS A 25 17.07 20.23 -8.05
CA HIS A 25 17.36 21.38 -8.90
C HIS A 25 17.78 20.98 -10.33
N ILE A 26 17.15 19.96 -10.92
CA ILE A 26 17.51 19.48 -12.26
C ILE A 26 16.99 20.38 -13.38
N ILE A 27 16.21 21.41 -13.05
CA ILE A 27 15.57 22.34 -13.99
C ILE A 27 16.11 23.73 -13.69
N ASP A 28 16.64 24.41 -14.71
CA ASP A 28 16.99 25.83 -14.69
C ASP A 28 16.03 26.62 -15.61
N LEU A 29 16.09 27.95 -15.56
CA LEU A 29 15.39 28.83 -16.50
C LEU A 29 16.38 29.38 -17.53
N THR A 30 16.20 28.97 -18.79
CA THR A 30 16.99 29.44 -19.94
C THR A 30 16.07 30.25 -20.86
N ASP A 31 16.43 31.50 -21.13
CA ASP A 31 15.58 32.46 -21.88
C ASP A 31 14.14 32.56 -21.31
N GLY A 32 14.02 32.43 -19.99
CA GLY A 32 12.76 32.43 -19.25
C GLY A 32 11.97 31.11 -19.28
N TYR A 33 12.39 30.11 -20.04
CA TYR A 33 11.72 28.81 -20.12
C TYR A 33 12.43 27.73 -19.29
N PRO A 34 11.69 26.78 -18.68
CA PRO A 34 12.27 25.63 -18.02
C PRO A 34 13.10 24.77 -18.98
N ALA A 35 14.33 24.44 -18.58
CA ALA A 35 15.22 23.55 -19.30
C ALA A 35 15.94 22.62 -18.32
N LEU A 36 16.23 21.39 -18.73
CA LEU A 36 17.04 20.48 -17.92
C LEU A 36 18.46 21.01 -17.79
N ASN A 37 19.01 20.96 -16.57
CA ASN A 37 20.41 21.19 -16.30
C ASN A 37 21.21 19.91 -16.63
N PRO A 38 22.08 19.90 -17.66
CA PRO A 38 22.80 18.70 -18.08
C PRO A 38 23.74 18.13 -17.00
N ALA A 39 24.23 18.99 -16.09
CA ALA A 39 25.07 18.55 -14.98
C ALA A 39 24.27 17.89 -13.85
N ARG A 40 22.95 18.06 -13.78
CA ARG A 40 22.11 17.56 -12.67
C ARG A 40 20.96 16.66 -13.11
N GLU A 41 20.63 16.55 -14.40
CA GLU A 41 19.50 15.76 -14.90
C GLU A 41 19.51 14.29 -14.44
N HIS A 42 20.69 13.72 -14.26
CA HIS A 42 20.89 12.35 -13.79
C HIS A 42 20.48 12.13 -12.32
N HIS A 43 20.24 13.20 -11.55
CA HIS A 43 19.70 13.14 -10.19
C HIS A 43 18.17 13.08 -10.14
N CYS A 44 17.47 13.14 -11.28
CA CYS A 44 16.03 13.04 -11.33
C CYS A 44 15.53 11.73 -10.70
N ILE A 45 14.67 11.85 -9.69
CA ILE A 45 13.98 10.70 -9.05
C ILE A 45 12.61 10.40 -9.67
N GLN A 46 12.27 11.04 -10.79
CA GLN A 46 11.03 10.79 -11.54
C GLN A 46 9.74 10.99 -10.71
N CYS A 47 9.74 11.95 -9.78
CA CYS A 47 8.61 12.23 -8.88
C CYS A 47 7.47 13.04 -9.52
N GLN A 48 7.69 13.61 -10.71
CA GLN A 48 6.68 14.38 -11.46
C GLN A 48 6.13 15.61 -10.74
N HIS A 49 6.83 16.08 -9.71
CA HIS A 49 6.55 17.34 -9.01
C HIS A 49 6.47 18.53 -9.97
N CYS A 50 7.45 18.64 -10.87
CA CYS A 50 7.49 19.67 -11.90
C CYS A 50 6.28 19.65 -12.85
N LEU A 51 5.70 18.46 -13.10
CA LEU A 51 4.49 18.29 -13.90
C LEU A 51 3.26 18.71 -13.08
N ALA A 52 3.15 18.24 -11.83
CA ALA A 52 1.99 18.49 -10.97
C ALA A 52 1.87 19.96 -10.50
N VAL A 53 3.01 20.63 -10.28
CA VAL A 53 3.04 22.03 -9.81
C VAL A 53 2.75 23.04 -10.93
N CYS A 54 2.82 22.62 -12.20
CA CYS A 54 2.64 23.52 -13.34
C CYS A 54 1.17 23.96 -13.46
N PRO A 55 0.84 25.25 -13.26
CA PRO A 55 -0.56 25.69 -13.21
C PRO A 55 -1.26 25.66 -14.57
N THR A 56 -0.49 25.64 -15.66
CA THR A 56 -1.00 25.65 -17.03
C THR A 56 -0.81 24.31 -17.75
N ALA A 57 -0.40 23.25 -17.03
CA ALA A 57 -0.12 21.94 -17.62
C ALA A 57 0.89 21.98 -18.80
N ALA A 58 1.80 22.94 -18.79
CA ALA A 58 2.75 23.15 -19.89
C ALA A 58 3.95 22.19 -19.89
N LEU A 59 4.20 21.46 -18.78
CA LEU A 59 5.39 20.63 -18.60
C LEU A 59 5.02 19.15 -18.56
N SER A 60 5.64 18.37 -19.44
CA SER A 60 5.60 16.90 -19.45
C SER A 60 6.98 16.33 -19.14
N ILE A 61 7.02 15.22 -18.41
CA ILE A 61 8.25 14.51 -18.05
C ILE A 61 7.94 13.03 -17.85
N CYS A 62 8.94 12.17 -17.99
CA CYS A 62 8.85 10.71 -17.82
C CYS A 62 7.81 10.06 -18.74
N GLY A 63 7.53 10.68 -19.90
CA GLY A 63 6.51 10.23 -20.85
C GLY A 63 5.07 10.45 -20.37
N CYS A 64 4.87 11.24 -19.32
CA CYS A 64 3.54 11.52 -18.76
C CYS A 64 2.97 12.82 -19.33
N ASP A 65 1.69 12.76 -19.72
CA ASP A 65 0.89 13.90 -20.14
C ASP A 65 0.16 14.51 -18.91
N PRO A 66 0.37 15.79 -18.56
CA PRO A 66 -0.30 16.43 -17.44
C PRO A 66 -1.83 16.42 -17.57
N HIS A 67 -2.39 16.42 -18.79
CA HIS A 67 -3.84 16.38 -19.02
C HIS A 67 -4.47 15.02 -18.68
N GLN A 68 -3.67 13.96 -18.53
CA GLN A 68 -4.13 12.64 -18.09
C GLN A 68 -4.09 12.48 -16.56
N SER A 69 -3.58 13.47 -15.83
CA SER A 69 -3.55 13.45 -14.36
C SER A 69 -4.95 13.66 -13.78
N LEU A 70 -5.24 13.01 -12.64
CA LEU A 70 -6.48 13.27 -11.91
C LEU A 70 -6.48 14.73 -11.42
N PRO A 71 -7.45 15.58 -11.83
CA PRO A 71 -7.50 16.95 -11.34
C PRO A 71 -7.80 16.97 -9.85
N LEU A 72 -7.16 17.90 -9.13
CA LEU A 72 -7.51 18.15 -7.74
C LEU A 72 -8.95 18.71 -7.69
N PRO A 73 -9.83 18.17 -6.82
CA PRO A 73 -11.15 18.73 -6.64
C PRO A 73 -11.04 20.11 -5.98
N GLN A 74 -12.10 20.91 -6.07
CA GLN A 74 -12.18 22.23 -5.42
C GLN A 74 -11.86 22.16 -3.91
N SER A 75 -12.21 21.04 -3.27
CA SER A 75 -11.88 20.77 -1.87
C SER A 75 -11.48 19.31 -1.68
N LEU A 76 -10.37 19.11 -0.99
CA LEU A 76 -9.97 17.80 -0.45
C LEU A 76 -10.89 17.39 0.72
N PRO A 77 -10.86 16.12 1.18
CA PRO A 77 -11.60 15.72 2.37
C PRO A 77 -11.31 16.65 3.55
N SER A 78 -12.37 17.15 4.18
CA SER A 78 -12.28 18.01 5.35
C SER A 78 -11.58 17.29 6.52
N GLY A 79 -11.01 18.07 7.45
CA GLY A 79 -10.43 17.52 8.68
C GLY A 79 -11.42 16.63 9.44
N GLN A 80 -12.69 17.02 9.51
CA GLN A 80 -13.74 16.22 10.14
C GLN A 80 -13.98 14.87 9.44
N GLN A 81 -13.97 14.84 8.10
CA GLN A 81 -14.08 13.60 7.34
C GLN A 81 -12.88 12.68 7.59
N MET A 82 -11.67 13.25 7.63
CA MET A 82 -10.45 12.49 7.91
C MET A 82 -10.42 11.96 9.35
N GLU A 83 -10.84 12.76 10.34
CA GLU A 83 -11.00 12.31 11.72
C GLU A 83 -12.00 11.16 11.83
N ALA A 84 -13.16 11.28 11.18
CA ALA A 84 -14.16 10.22 11.15
C ALA A 84 -13.63 8.93 10.51
N LEU A 85 -12.89 9.04 9.39
CA LEU A 85 -12.27 7.89 8.73
C LEU A 85 -11.24 7.21 9.62
N ILE A 86 -10.29 7.97 10.17
CA ILE A 86 -9.18 7.44 10.99
C ILE A 86 -9.70 6.85 12.30
N ARG A 87 -10.64 7.51 12.98
CA ARG A 87 -11.22 7.04 14.25
C ARG A 87 -12.29 5.95 14.06
N GLY A 88 -12.94 5.93 12.89
CA GLY A 88 -14.05 5.03 12.56
C GLY A 88 -13.62 3.72 11.93
N ARG A 89 -12.52 3.69 11.16
CA ARG A 89 -12.01 2.46 10.57
C ARG A 89 -11.59 1.45 11.64
N ARG A 90 -11.94 0.18 11.44
CA ARG A 90 -11.72 -0.91 12.40
C ARG A 90 -11.22 -2.16 11.69
N SER A 91 -10.48 -2.98 12.42
CA SER A 91 -10.11 -4.33 11.99
C SER A 91 -11.37 -5.20 11.82
N VAL A 92 -11.76 -5.44 10.57
CA VAL A 92 -12.92 -6.25 10.20
C VAL A 92 -12.56 -7.73 10.24
N ARG A 93 -13.33 -8.52 10.98
CA ARG A 93 -13.07 -9.96 11.17
C ARG A 93 -14.26 -10.84 10.78
N ARG A 94 -15.21 -10.27 10.06
CA ARG A 94 -16.39 -10.93 9.51
C ARG A 94 -16.66 -10.30 8.16
N TYR A 95 -16.73 -11.14 7.14
CA TYR A 95 -16.89 -10.73 5.75
C TYR A 95 -18.09 -11.44 5.15
N HIS A 96 -18.71 -10.76 4.19
CA HIS A 96 -19.58 -11.40 3.23
C HIS A 96 -18.74 -12.32 2.32
N PRO A 97 -19.27 -13.47 1.87
CA PRO A 97 -18.50 -14.46 1.14
C PRO A 97 -18.16 -14.05 -0.30
N GLU A 98 -18.92 -13.12 -0.88
CA GLU A 98 -18.77 -12.67 -2.27
C GLU A 98 -17.46 -11.93 -2.48
N ALA A 99 -16.82 -12.21 -3.62
CA ALA A 99 -15.70 -11.42 -4.09
C ALA A 99 -16.15 -9.98 -4.40
N LEU A 100 -15.23 -9.03 -4.22
CA LEU A 100 -15.37 -7.67 -4.70
C LEU A 100 -15.27 -7.63 -6.23
N ASP A 101 -15.79 -6.56 -6.82
CA ASP A 101 -15.62 -6.27 -8.24
C ASP A 101 -14.12 -6.13 -8.56
N PRO A 102 -13.57 -6.88 -9.55
CA PRO A 102 -12.18 -6.73 -9.97
C PRO A 102 -11.80 -5.29 -10.35
N ALA A 103 -12.72 -4.52 -10.93
CA ALA A 103 -12.46 -3.11 -11.27
C ALA A 103 -12.24 -2.24 -10.02
N LEU A 104 -12.94 -2.56 -8.92
CA LEU A 104 -12.75 -1.90 -7.62
C LEU A 104 -11.38 -2.26 -7.01
N ILE A 105 -10.94 -3.52 -7.12
CA ILE A 105 -9.62 -3.94 -6.64
C ILE A 105 -8.52 -3.25 -7.45
N ALA A 106 -8.63 -3.23 -8.77
CA ALA A 106 -7.69 -2.55 -9.66
C ALA A 106 -7.61 -1.04 -9.36
N ASP A 107 -8.74 -0.39 -9.09
CA ASP A 107 -8.79 1.03 -8.69
C ASP A 107 -8.07 1.29 -7.36
N LEU A 108 -8.31 0.45 -6.34
CA LEU A 108 -7.60 0.52 -5.06
C LEU A 108 -6.08 0.40 -5.25
N LEU A 109 -5.64 -0.60 -6.04
CA LEU A 109 -4.23 -0.88 -6.28
C LEU A 109 -3.53 0.21 -7.07
N ARG A 110 -4.15 0.72 -8.14
CA ARG A 110 -3.61 1.85 -8.90
C ARG A 110 -3.51 3.12 -8.06
N THR A 111 -4.52 3.39 -7.23
CA THR A 111 -4.51 4.56 -6.35
C THR A 111 -3.39 4.45 -5.32
N VAL A 112 -3.28 3.31 -4.63
CA VAL A 112 -2.28 3.13 -3.58
C VAL A 112 -0.84 3.03 -4.10
N ALA A 113 -0.63 2.72 -5.37
CA ALA A 113 0.69 2.79 -6.01
C ALA A 113 1.30 4.21 -6.00
N ASN A 114 0.49 5.23 -5.70
CA ASN A 114 0.93 6.62 -5.48
C ASN A 114 1.36 6.90 -4.03
N ALA A 115 1.37 5.88 -3.15
CA ALA A 115 1.89 6.03 -1.80
C ALA A 115 3.37 6.48 -1.84
N PRO A 116 3.79 7.39 -0.93
CA PRO A 116 5.16 7.88 -0.94
C PRO A 116 6.14 6.76 -0.59
N THR A 117 7.30 6.78 -1.24
CA THR A 117 8.41 5.83 -1.03
C THR A 117 9.72 6.59 -0.87
N GLY A 118 10.70 6.00 -0.19
CA GLY A 118 12.02 6.60 -0.03
C GLY A 118 12.65 6.91 -1.39
N LYS A 119 13.00 8.18 -1.62
CA LYS A 119 13.54 8.69 -2.91
C LYS A 119 12.64 8.42 -4.12
N ASN A 120 11.32 8.27 -3.93
CA ASN A 120 10.37 7.92 -5.00
C ASN A 120 10.77 6.65 -5.78
N ASN A 121 11.38 5.67 -5.11
CA ASN A 121 11.84 4.45 -5.76
C ASN A 121 10.69 3.62 -6.39
N ARG A 122 9.48 3.72 -5.83
CA ARG A 122 8.24 3.05 -6.29
C ARG A 122 8.40 1.54 -6.54
N GLN A 123 9.22 0.85 -5.73
CA GLN A 123 9.52 -0.58 -5.90
C GLN A 123 8.65 -1.51 -5.03
N CYS A 124 7.54 -1.01 -4.47
CA CYS A 124 6.57 -1.87 -3.81
C CYS A 124 5.92 -2.81 -4.85
N LEU A 125 6.06 -4.11 -4.63
CA LEU A 125 5.30 -5.15 -5.32
C LEU A 125 4.04 -5.46 -4.50
N PHE A 126 2.87 -5.19 -5.09
CA PHE A 126 1.57 -5.52 -4.53
C PHE A 126 1.14 -6.90 -5.02
N THR A 127 1.11 -7.87 -4.12
CA THR A 127 0.67 -9.24 -4.40
C THR A 127 -0.74 -9.44 -3.83
N VAL A 128 -1.72 -9.58 -4.72
CA VAL A 128 -3.14 -9.67 -4.35
C VAL A 128 -3.73 -11.03 -4.75
N ILE A 129 -4.58 -11.58 -3.87
CA ILE A 129 -5.47 -12.70 -4.19
C ILE A 129 -6.85 -12.10 -4.46
N GLU A 130 -7.25 -12.04 -5.73
CA GLU A 130 -8.45 -11.32 -6.19
C GLU A 130 -9.71 -12.19 -6.23
N ASP A 131 -9.58 -13.50 -6.20
CA ASP A 131 -10.73 -14.41 -6.31
C ASP A 131 -10.82 -15.40 -5.15
N ARG A 132 -12.05 -15.90 -4.95
CA ARG A 132 -12.37 -16.78 -3.84
C ARG A 132 -11.72 -18.16 -3.97
N ALA A 133 -11.59 -18.70 -5.18
CA ALA A 133 -11.03 -20.02 -5.38
C ALA A 133 -9.54 -20.04 -5.02
N SER A 134 -8.78 -19.05 -5.48
CA SER A 134 -7.37 -18.86 -5.12
C SER A 134 -7.20 -18.64 -3.61
N MET A 135 -8.09 -17.84 -2.99
CA MET A 135 -8.07 -17.64 -1.54
C MET A 135 -8.34 -18.93 -0.77
N ASP A 136 -9.28 -19.76 -1.21
CA ASP A 136 -9.60 -21.04 -0.57
C ASP A 136 -8.46 -22.06 -0.72
N VAL A 137 -7.75 -22.06 -1.86
CA VAL A 137 -6.50 -22.82 -2.02
C VAL A 137 -5.46 -22.34 -1.02
N PHE A 138 -5.17 -21.04 -0.98
CA PHE A 138 -4.16 -20.46 -0.09
C PHE A 138 -4.43 -20.77 1.39
N ARG A 139 -5.70 -20.64 1.83
CA ARG A 139 -6.14 -21.03 3.17
C ARG A 139 -5.85 -22.48 3.47
N ARG A 140 -6.31 -23.38 2.58
CA ARG A 140 -6.17 -24.82 2.77
C ARG A 140 -4.70 -25.21 2.87
N GLU A 141 -3.86 -24.76 1.95
CA GLU A 141 -2.43 -25.07 1.98
C GLU A 141 -1.76 -24.55 3.25
N THR A 142 -2.11 -23.34 3.70
CA THR A 142 -1.60 -22.81 4.96
C THR A 142 -2.00 -23.67 6.15
N MET A 143 -3.28 -24.07 6.22
CA MET A 143 -3.81 -24.87 7.33
C MET A 143 -3.28 -26.31 7.32
N GLU A 144 -3.12 -26.93 6.15
CA GLU A 144 -2.48 -28.23 5.99
C GLU A 144 -1.01 -28.19 6.43
N GLY A 145 -0.28 -27.15 6.02
CA GLY A 145 1.10 -26.93 6.47
C GLY A 145 1.19 -26.76 7.99
N LEU A 146 0.29 -25.99 8.60
CA LEU A 146 0.22 -25.84 10.05
C LEU A 146 -0.11 -27.16 10.74
N ARG A 147 -1.04 -27.96 10.19
CA ARG A 147 -1.35 -29.30 10.74
C ARG A 147 -0.12 -30.20 10.73
N ARG A 148 0.66 -30.22 9.65
CA ARG A 148 1.94 -30.96 9.59
C ARG A 148 2.95 -30.43 10.61
N ALA A 149 3.09 -29.12 10.76
CA ALA A 149 3.99 -28.51 11.74
C ALA A 149 3.60 -28.86 13.19
N VAL A 150 2.31 -28.89 13.50
CA VAL A 150 1.77 -29.35 14.80
C VAL A 150 2.12 -30.82 15.03
N ALA A 151 1.80 -31.71 14.08
CA ALA A 151 2.00 -33.14 14.21
C ALA A 151 3.48 -33.52 14.40
N SER A 152 4.38 -32.81 13.70
CA SER A 152 5.83 -32.99 13.78
C SER A 152 6.49 -32.24 14.95
N LYS A 153 5.71 -31.62 15.85
CA LYS A 153 6.20 -30.85 17.01
C LYS A 153 7.20 -29.74 16.63
N ARG A 154 7.09 -29.16 15.44
CA ARG A 154 7.94 -28.07 14.93
C ARG A 154 7.57 -26.67 15.44
N LEU A 155 6.47 -26.55 16.20
CA LEU A 155 6.03 -25.26 16.74
C LEU A 155 6.91 -24.84 17.93
N SER A 156 7.54 -23.67 17.82
CA SER A 156 8.17 -23.01 18.96
C SER A 156 7.14 -22.61 20.02
N GLU A 157 7.60 -22.35 21.24
CA GLU A 157 6.72 -22.01 22.38
C GLU A 157 5.83 -20.79 22.08
N GLY A 158 6.39 -19.74 21.49
CA GLY A 158 5.67 -18.53 21.08
C GLY A 158 4.63 -18.75 19.96
N LEU A 159 4.67 -19.89 19.27
CA LEU A 159 3.75 -20.26 18.19
C LEU A 159 2.83 -21.43 18.57
N SER A 160 2.84 -21.85 19.84
CA SER A 160 2.06 -22.97 20.34
C SER A 160 0.53 -22.78 20.19
N TYR A 161 0.06 -21.54 20.10
CA TYR A 161 -1.35 -21.23 19.85
C TYR A 161 -1.85 -21.76 18.49
N PHE A 162 -0.97 -22.03 17.51
CA PHE A 162 -1.40 -22.63 16.24
C PHE A 162 -2.02 -24.03 16.41
N ARG A 163 -1.74 -24.75 17.52
CA ARG A 163 -2.48 -25.98 17.86
C ARG A 163 -3.98 -25.73 18.00
N HIS A 164 -4.35 -24.66 18.70
CA HIS A 164 -5.73 -24.25 18.86
C HIS A 164 -6.35 -23.78 17.55
N VAL A 165 -5.54 -23.12 16.70
CA VAL A 165 -5.98 -22.67 15.37
C VAL A 165 -6.31 -23.84 14.46
N VAL A 166 -5.47 -24.87 14.40
CA VAL A 166 -5.73 -26.10 13.62
C VAL A 166 -6.98 -26.82 14.16
N THR A 167 -7.09 -26.96 15.48
CA THR A 167 -8.26 -27.59 16.10
C THR A 167 -9.56 -26.85 15.76
N ALA A 168 -9.54 -25.51 15.80
CA ALA A 168 -10.70 -24.70 15.45
C ALA A 168 -11.05 -24.82 13.96
N TRP A 169 -10.04 -24.89 13.08
CA TRP A 169 -10.23 -25.10 11.65
C TRP A 169 -10.93 -26.42 11.35
N ASP A 170 -10.55 -27.50 12.03
CA ASP A 170 -11.19 -28.83 11.90
C ASP A 170 -12.66 -28.81 12.34
N GLN A 171 -13.03 -27.84 13.17
CA GLN A 171 -14.41 -27.58 13.61
C GLN A 171 -15.13 -26.54 12.73
N GLY A 172 -14.58 -26.17 11.57
CA GLY A 172 -15.16 -25.21 10.64
C GLY A 172 -14.99 -23.74 11.04
N LYS A 173 -14.08 -23.42 11.98
CA LYS A 173 -13.82 -22.04 12.43
C LYS A 173 -12.52 -21.51 11.87
N ASP A 174 -12.63 -20.61 10.89
CA ASP A 174 -11.49 -19.90 10.31
C ASP A 174 -11.03 -18.72 11.20
N ILE A 175 -9.99 -18.98 12.00
CA ILE A 175 -9.38 -17.99 12.92
C ILE A 175 -8.37 -17.08 12.20
N ILE A 176 -7.60 -17.63 11.25
CA ILE A 176 -6.55 -16.87 10.56
C ILE A 176 -7.18 -15.97 9.51
N PHE A 177 -7.91 -16.52 8.55
CA PHE A 177 -8.34 -15.79 7.37
C PHE A 177 -9.73 -15.18 7.48
N ARG A 178 -10.47 -15.52 8.55
CA ARG A 178 -11.78 -14.93 8.89
C ARG A 178 -12.79 -15.00 7.74
N ASN A 179 -12.64 -15.95 6.83
CA ASN A 179 -13.41 -16.07 5.58
C ASN A 179 -13.35 -14.83 4.66
N ALA A 180 -12.33 -13.96 4.78
CA ALA A 180 -12.17 -12.78 3.93
C ALA A 180 -11.96 -13.14 2.44
N PRO A 181 -12.74 -12.63 1.48
CA PRO A 181 -12.65 -13.07 0.09
C PRO A 181 -11.29 -12.77 -0.57
N HIS A 182 -10.52 -11.81 -0.04
CA HIS A 182 -9.26 -11.38 -0.62
C HIS A 182 -8.13 -11.22 0.40
N LEU A 183 -6.92 -11.20 -0.12
CA LEU A 183 -5.69 -10.96 0.63
C LEU A 183 -4.75 -10.07 -0.18
N LEU A 184 -4.10 -9.12 0.49
CA LEU A 184 -3.06 -8.27 -0.06
C LEU A 184 -1.77 -8.44 0.77
N MET A 185 -0.66 -8.65 0.09
CA MET A 185 0.69 -8.51 0.63
C MET A 185 1.44 -7.46 -0.17
N VAL A 186 2.33 -6.74 0.50
CA VAL A 186 3.26 -5.84 -0.17
C VAL A 186 4.67 -6.31 0.18
N SER A 187 5.55 -6.33 -0.82
CA SER A 187 6.96 -6.69 -0.67
C SER A 187 7.84 -5.76 -1.50
N ALA A 188 9.14 -5.68 -1.19
CA ALA A 188 10.06 -4.84 -1.95
C ALA A 188 11.50 -5.37 -1.86
N PRO A 189 12.39 -5.03 -2.80
CA PRO A 189 13.80 -5.37 -2.70
C PRO A 189 14.43 -4.79 -1.43
N PRO A 190 15.35 -5.51 -0.76
CA PRO A 190 15.98 -5.06 0.48
C PRO A 190 16.97 -3.91 0.24
N THR A 191 17.37 -3.69 -1.00
CA THR A 191 18.36 -2.69 -1.42
C THR A 191 17.80 -1.28 -1.54
N ILE A 192 16.48 -1.09 -1.45
CA ILE A 192 15.88 0.25 -1.50
C ILE A 192 16.11 1.01 -0.20
N THR A 193 15.85 2.32 -0.21
CA THR A 193 16.23 3.20 0.91
C THR A 193 15.46 2.92 2.20
N THR A 194 14.17 2.59 2.09
CA THR A 194 13.26 2.47 3.24
C THR A 194 12.26 1.31 3.07
N PRO A 195 12.71 0.05 2.85
CA PRO A 195 11.81 -1.05 2.50
C PRO A 195 10.68 -1.23 3.52
N ASP A 196 10.99 -1.36 4.82
CA ASP A 196 9.96 -1.57 5.83
C ASP A 196 8.93 -0.42 5.91
N ALA A 197 9.38 0.84 5.80
CA ALA A 197 8.50 1.99 5.87
C ALA A 197 7.60 2.09 4.63
N ASP A 198 8.17 1.87 3.43
CA ASP A 198 7.45 1.91 2.16
C ASP A 198 6.28 0.89 2.17
N LEU A 199 6.54 -0.33 2.65
CA LEU A 199 5.51 -1.38 2.78
C LEU A 199 4.39 -0.99 3.74
N LEU A 200 4.74 -0.47 4.93
CA LEU A 200 3.75 -0.08 5.94
C LEU A 200 2.89 1.11 5.49
N ILE A 201 3.49 2.09 4.82
CA ILE A 201 2.78 3.25 4.28
C ILE A 201 1.81 2.81 3.19
N ALA A 202 2.26 2.03 2.21
CA ALA A 202 1.41 1.53 1.13
C ALA A 202 0.20 0.77 1.69
N MET A 203 0.42 -0.15 2.63
CA MET A 203 -0.66 -0.91 3.25
C MET A 203 -1.61 -0.03 4.10
N SER A 204 -1.09 1.01 4.76
CA SER A 204 -1.92 1.96 5.53
C SER A 204 -2.79 2.84 4.62
N TYR A 205 -2.27 3.24 3.46
CA TYR A 205 -3.03 3.96 2.44
C TYR A 205 -4.13 3.06 1.86
N PHE A 206 -3.82 1.80 1.54
CA PHE A 206 -4.82 0.83 1.10
C PHE A 206 -5.92 0.66 2.15
N GLU A 207 -5.57 0.54 3.43
CA GLU A 207 -6.55 0.41 4.52
C GLU A 207 -7.54 1.58 4.57
N LEU A 208 -7.02 2.82 4.54
CA LEU A 208 -7.86 4.02 4.62
C LEU A 208 -8.72 4.20 3.37
N LEU A 209 -8.15 3.95 2.19
CA LEU A 209 -8.88 4.03 0.92
C LEU A 209 -9.95 2.94 0.80
N ALA A 210 -9.66 1.72 1.24
CA ALA A 210 -10.65 0.64 1.33
C ALA A 210 -11.80 1.05 2.26
N ALA A 211 -11.49 1.57 3.45
CA ALA A 211 -12.48 2.03 4.40
C ALA A 211 -13.36 3.17 3.83
N SER A 212 -12.79 4.13 3.09
CA SER A 212 -13.57 5.20 2.45
C SER A 212 -14.50 4.68 1.35
N LYS A 213 -14.23 3.48 0.79
CA LYS A 213 -15.08 2.78 -0.18
C LYS A 213 -15.97 1.71 0.46
N GLY A 214 -16.10 1.71 1.80
CA GLY A 214 -16.95 0.76 2.54
C GLY A 214 -16.40 -0.67 2.60
N ILE A 215 -15.13 -0.87 2.28
CA ILE A 215 -14.45 -2.17 2.33
C ILE A 215 -13.79 -2.34 3.70
N GLY A 216 -14.01 -3.51 4.29
CA GLY A 216 -13.39 -3.90 5.55
C GLY A 216 -12.00 -4.47 5.32
N THR A 217 -11.09 -4.19 6.24
CA THR A 217 -9.72 -4.71 6.20
C THR A 217 -9.27 -5.23 7.56
N LEU A 218 -8.29 -6.14 7.56
CA LEU A 218 -7.63 -6.65 8.76
C LEU A 218 -6.15 -6.88 8.50
N TRP A 219 -5.32 -6.09 9.17
CA TRP A 219 -3.91 -6.39 9.35
C TRP A 219 -3.78 -7.67 10.17
N ASN A 220 -3.08 -8.67 9.63
CA ASN A 220 -3.02 -9.97 10.27
C ASN A 220 -1.62 -10.61 10.25
N ALA A 221 -0.85 -10.36 11.31
CA ALA A 221 0.47 -10.97 11.47
C ALA A 221 0.44 -12.51 11.55
N MET A 222 -0.69 -13.14 11.91
CA MET A 222 -0.78 -14.60 12.01
C MET A 222 -0.52 -15.32 10.70
N ILE A 223 -0.84 -14.69 9.55
CA ILE A 223 -0.56 -15.29 8.24
C ILE A 223 0.95 -15.33 8.03
N ARG A 224 1.66 -14.22 8.23
CA ARG A 224 3.12 -14.18 8.15
C ARG A 224 3.79 -15.20 9.08
N TRP A 225 3.31 -15.30 10.32
CA TRP A 225 3.83 -16.29 11.28
C TRP A 225 3.54 -17.72 10.84
N ALA A 226 2.37 -18.00 10.26
CA ALA A 226 2.04 -19.31 9.71
C ALA A 226 2.96 -19.65 8.54
N LEU A 227 3.15 -18.73 7.59
CA LEU A 227 4.04 -18.92 6.44
C LEU A 227 5.49 -19.17 6.84
N ALA A 228 5.97 -18.55 7.93
CA ALA A 228 7.30 -18.82 8.48
C ALA A 228 7.42 -20.17 9.20
N THR A 229 6.30 -20.83 9.49
CA THR A 229 6.24 -22.08 10.26
C THR A 229 6.11 -23.33 9.39
N ILE A 230 5.41 -23.18 8.25
CA ILE A 230 5.11 -24.31 7.36
C ILE A 230 6.30 -24.65 6.45
N ASP A 231 6.31 -25.88 5.93
CA ASP A 231 7.32 -26.37 4.96
C ASP A 231 7.01 -25.97 3.52
N THR A 232 5.74 -25.68 3.22
CA THR A 232 5.32 -25.23 1.89
C THR A 232 5.70 -23.78 1.69
N ASP A 233 6.48 -23.50 0.64
CA ASP A 233 6.86 -22.14 0.28
C ASP A 233 5.74 -21.43 -0.48
N LEU A 234 4.75 -20.95 0.28
CA LEU A 234 3.62 -20.22 -0.29
C LEU A 234 4.00 -18.82 -0.78
N TYR A 235 5.16 -18.27 -0.39
CA TYR A 235 5.63 -17.00 -0.97
C TYR A 235 5.95 -17.16 -2.44
N ARG A 236 6.65 -18.25 -2.80
CA ARG A 236 6.91 -18.60 -4.21
C ARG A 236 5.61 -18.87 -4.98
N LEU A 237 4.63 -19.54 -4.36
CA LEU A 237 3.31 -19.75 -4.97
C LEU A 237 2.61 -18.43 -5.29
N LEU A 238 2.77 -17.43 -4.43
CA LEU A 238 2.25 -16.07 -4.63
C LEU A 238 3.10 -15.21 -5.59
N GLY A 239 4.18 -15.77 -6.16
CA GLY A 239 5.09 -15.04 -7.04
C GLY A 239 5.89 -13.94 -6.34
N ILE A 240 6.02 -14.00 -5.01
CA ILE A 240 6.83 -13.04 -4.25
C ILE A 240 8.30 -13.45 -4.37
N PRO A 241 9.20 -12.56 -4.85
CA PRO A 241 10.62 -12.89 -4.95
C PRO A 241 11.25 -13.29 -3.61
N ASP A 242 12.16 -14.25 -3.65
CA ASP A 242 12.77 -14.84 -2.45
C ASP A 242 13.56 -13.81 -1.64
N ASP A 243 14.24 -12.88 -2.33
CA ASP A 243 15.08 -11.83 -1.76
C ASP A 243 14.30 -10.61 -1.23
N HIS A 244 13.01 -10.48 -1.55
CA HIS A 244 12.21 -9.36 -1.08
C HIS A 244 12.05 -9.34 0.45
N VAL A 245 12.11 -8.14 1.01
CA VAL A 245 11.52 -7.83 2.31
C VAL A 245 10.01 -7.99 2.19
N LYS A 246 9.46 -8.86 3.04
CA LYS A 246 8.03 -9.23 3.02
C LYS A 246 7.32 -8.39 4.07
N GLY A 247 6.23 -7.72 3.67
CA GLY A 247 5.43 -6.88 4.55
C GLY A 247 4.52 -7.68 5.49
N TYR A 248 3.47 -7.02 5.97
CA TYR A 248 2.35 -7.68 6.62
C TYR A 248 1.35 -8.20 5.57
N THR A 249 0.33 -8.91 6.03
CA THR A 249 -0.81 -9.30 5.20
C THR A 249 -2.06 -8.53 5.61
N LEU A 250 -2.80 -8.03 4.63
CA LEU A 250 -4.14 -7.48 4.79
C LEU A 250 -5.16 -8.47 4.25
N LEU A 251 -6.11 -8.87 5.08
CA LEU A 251 -7.34 -9.50 4.62
C LEU A 251 -8.34 -8.40 4.30
N PHE A 252 -9.11 -8.55 3.22
CA PHE A 252 -10.11 -7.54 2.87
C PHE A 252 -11.32 -8.12 2.15
N GLY A 253 -12.41 -7.35 2.16
CA GLY A 253 -13.67 -7.72 1.54
C GLY A 253 -14.84 -6.89 2.07
N ARG A 254 -16.05 -7.19 1.59
CA ARG A 254 -17.26 -6.52 2.08
C ARG A 254 -17.50 -6.90 3.56
N PRO A 255 -17.59 -5.93 4.48
CA PRO A 255 -17.72 -6.22 5.90
C PRO A 255 -19.13 -6.76 6.22
N ALA A 256 -19.21 -7.88 6.93
CA ALA A 256 -20.46 -8.40 7.52
C ALA A 256 -20.67 -7.83 8.93
N VAL A 257 -20.34 -6.56 9.11
CA VAL A 257 -20.45 -5.81 10.36
C VAL A 257 -20.57 -4.33 10.03
N HIS A 258 -21.38 -3.63 10.80
CA HIS A 258 -21.54 -2.19 10.71
C HIS A 258 -21.21 -1.55 12.06
N TYR A 259 -20.36 -0.52 12.05
CA TYR A 259 -20.01 0.24 13.25
C TYR A 259 -20.72 1.59 13.22
N HIS A 260 -21.59 1.83 14.19
CA HIS A 260 -22.42 3.04 14.24
C HIS A 260 -21.69 4.29 14.79
N ARG A 261 -20.47 4.14 15.31
CA ARG A 261 -19.70 5.22 15.95
C ARG A 261 -18.21 4.89 16.01
N THR A 262 -17.39 5.92 16.15
CA THR A 262 -15.94 5.79 16.36
C THR A 262 -15.62 5.26 17.76
N VAL A 263 -14.35 4.90 17.99
CA VAL A 263 -13.84 4.59 19.32
C VAL A 263 -13.36 5.86 20.04
N GLN A 264 -13.29 5.82 21.37
CA GLN A 264 -12.73 6.86 22.22
C GLN A 264 -11.29 6.47 22.58
N ARG A 265 -10.30 7.19 22.03
CA ARG A 265 -8.86 6.94 22.20
C ARG A 265 -8.09 8.25 22.26
N ASP A 266 -8.54 9.13 23.14
CA ASP A 266 -8.05 10.51 23.18
C ASP A 266 -6.80 10.64 24.09
N GLU A 267 -6.41 9.56 24.77
CA GLU A 267 -5.25 9.48 25.66
C GLU A 267 -3.99 8.98 24.92
N ALA A 268 -3.39 9.85 24.12
CA ALA A 268 -2.11 9.55 23.48
C ALA A 268 -0.93 9.74 24.44
N ARG A 269 0.01 8.78 24.46
CA ARG A 269 1.30 8.94 25.15
C ARG A 269 2.19 9.89 24.34
N ILE A 270 2.31 11.14 24.80
CA ILE A 270 3.07 12.19 24.10
C ILE A 270 4.23 12.66 24.98
N ASN A 271 5.46 12.55 24.49
CA ASN A 271 6.63 13.19 25.08
C ASN A 271 6.86 14.56 24.40
N ARG A 272 6.66 15.67 25.11
CA ARG A 272 6.84 17.03 24.58
C ARG A 272 8.22 17.54 24.98
N VAL A 273 9.11 17.66 24.01
CA VAL A 273 10.49 18.13 24.20
C VAL A 273 10.58 19.61 23.84
N ARG A 274 11.27 20.39 24.68
CA ARG A 274 11.75 21.74 24.34
C ARG A 274 13.26 21.71 24.45
N LEU A 275 13.94 21.97 23.34
CA LEU A 275 15.40 22.10 23.31
C LEU A 275 15.77 23.57 23.58
N PRO A 276 16.91 23.83 24.23
CA PRO A 276 17.44 25.18 24.43
C PRO A 276 17.76 25.89 23.11
#